data_AF-A0AAD8IR75-F1
#
_entry.id   AF-A0AAD8IR75-F1
#
_cell.length_a   1.000
_cell.length_b   1.000
_cell.length_c   1.000
_cell.angle_alpha   90.00
_cell.angle_beta   90.00
_cell.angle_gamma   90.00
#
_symmetry.space_group_name_H-M   'P 1'
#
loop_
_entity.id
_entity.type
_entity.pdbx_description
1 polymer ?
#
loop_
_entity_poly.entity_id
_entity_poly.type
_entity_poly.pdbx_seq_one_letter_code
_entity_poly.pdbx_strand_id
1 'polypeptide(L)'
;MLEEKRTNLFWTPCLGYCIERMLGDFMKIKWVGECMEKSQSITKFIYNRSWLLNLLKSEYTGGKELLLPSVTRYASSFATLQNLLDHRIGLKRLFQSNKWLSSRCSQMEEGKEVERVVLNPTFWKKMLFVRKSVDPIMEVLQKITSDDSLSMPFIYNDMCRAKLCIKSNHNDNARKYGPFWNVIDKNWTSLYHHPLYLAAYFLNPSYRYRPDFVQHPEVVRGLNACIVRLERDSGKRISASMQISDFGSAKADFGTDLAIGTRAELNPAAWWQQHGINCVELQRIAVRILSQTCSSFGCEHNWSIYDQIISQRHNRVAQKKLNDFIYVHYNLRLRERQIRKNSNDSVSIDSVLQEYLLYDWIVDTERPVLQEDEVIPRNEMEQVDTYENEVDYEEGHVEARKGCMQLVTLADVQPLDVNPANNFSAATDDDDYEDDDNNINFLDDNMSNSGH
;
A
#
# COMPACT_ATOMS: atom_id res chain seq x y z
N MET A 1 -2.16 21.03 -21.95
CA MET A 1 -2.60 20.21 -23.10
C MET A 1 -3.93 19.42 -22.95
N LEU A 2 -4.39 18.98 -21.75
CA LEU A 2 -5.75 18.39 -21.59
C LEU A 2 -6.76 19.38 -20.96
N GLU A 3 -6.35 20.07 -19.89
CA GLU A 3 -7.17 21.09 -19.22
C GLU A 3 -7.47 22.31 -20.11
N GLU A 4 -6.53 22.68 -20.98
CA GLU A 4 -6.72 23.74 -21.99
C GLU A 4 -7.89 23.43 -22.93
N LYS A 5 -8.08 22.15 -23.28
CA LYS A 5 -9.17 21.70 -24.17
C LYS A 5 -10.46 21.40 -23.40
N ARG A 6 -10.34 21.07 -22.11
CA ARG A 6 -11.46 20.70 -21.24
C ARG A 6 -11.36 21.48 -19.93
N THR A 7 -11.81 22.73 -19.99
CA THR A 7 -11.71 23.71 -18.90
C THR A 7 -12.44 23.33 -17.61
N ASN A 8 -13.38 22.38 -17.67
CA ASN A 8 -14.13 21.87 -16.52
C ASN A 8 -13.49 20.64 -15.86
N LEU A 9 -12.28 20.25 -16.25
CA LEU A 9 -11.56 19.14 -15.66
C LEU A 9 -10.45 19.65 -14.76
N PHE A 10 -10.19 18.91 -13.68
CA PHE A 10 -8.97 19.07 -12.91
C PHE A 10 -8.04 17.91 -13.28
N TRP A 11 -6.78 18.23 -13.52
CA TRP A 11 -5.70 17.28 -13.57
C TRP A 11 -5.04 17.24 -12.20
N THR A 12 -4.92 16.04 -11.63
CA THR A 12 -4.17 15.81 -10.40
C THR A 12 -3.19 14.69 -10.63
N PRO A 13 -1.96 14.76 -10.08
CA PRO A 13 -1.09 13.61 -10.06
C PRO A 13 -1.70 12.49 -9.22
N CYS A 14 -1.37 11.24 -9.56
CA CYS A 14 -1.73 10.09 -8.75
C CYS A 14 -1.14 10.23 -7.35
N LEU A 15 -2.00 10.22 -6.33
CA LEU A 15 -1.61 10.25 -4.93
C LEU A 15 -0.73 9.06 -4.56
N GLY A 16 -1.08 7.89 -5.09
CA GLY A 16 -0.32 6.68 -4.86
C GLY A 16 1.14 6.84 -5.27
N TYR A 17 1.36 7.38 -6.47
CA TYR A 17 2.69 7.75 -6.97
C TYR A 17 3.37 8.82 -6.10
N CYS A 18 2.62 9.82 -5.62
CA CYS A 18 3.17 10.82 -4.70
C CYS A 18 3.66 10.21 -3.38
N ILE A 19 2.90 9.28 -2.79
CA ILE A 19 3.31 8.57 -1.57
C ILE A 19 4.50 7.66 -1.86
N GLU A 20 4.51 6.95 -2.99
CA GLU A 20 5.66 6.12 -3.37
C GLU A 20 6.95 6.94 -3.46
N ARG A 21 6.85 8.15 -4.02
CA ARG A 21 7.98 9.09 -4.05
C ARG A 21 8.37 9.58 -2.66
N MET A 22 7.41 9.78 -1.74
CA MET A 22 7.71 10.08 -0.33
C MET A 22 8.51 8.96 0.32
N LEU A 23 8.08 7.71 0.15
CA LEU A 23 8.78 6.54 0.69
C LEU A 23 10.20 6.42 0.12
N GLY A 24 10.36 6.59 -1.19
CA GLY A 24 11.69 6.62 -1.82
C GLY A 24 12.57 7.78 -1.33
N ASP A 25 12.01 8.96 -1.09
CA ASP A 25 12.74 10.09 -0.52
C ASP A 25 13.05 9.90 0.99
N PHE A 26 12.24 9.16 1.74
CA PHE A 26 12.58 8.75 3.12
C PHE A 26 13.82 7.87 3.15
N MET A 27 14.01 6.96 2.20
CA MET A 27 15.22 6.14 2.11
C MET A 27 16.50 6.95 1.88
N LYS A 28 16.38 8.17 1.32
CA LYS A 28 17.52 9.08 1.12
C LYS A 28 17.95 9.80 2.41
N ILE A 29 17.16 9.71 3.46
CA ILE A 29 17.56 10.18 4.79
C ILE A 29 18.65 9.23 5.28
N LYS A 30 19.86 9.76 5.58
CA LYS A 30 21.08 8.97 5.83
C LYS A 30 20.86 7.76 6.76
N TRP A 31 20.29 7.98 7.96
CA TRP A 31 20.08 6.91 8.93
C TRP A 31 18.98 5.92 8.53
N VAL A 32 18.02 6.33 7.70
CA VAL A 32 17.00 5.43 7.13
C VAL A 32 17.65 4.54 6.07
N GLY A 33 18.46 5.14 5.17
CA GLY A 33 19.24 4.42 4.16
C GLY A 33 20.18 3.38 4.78
N GLU A 34 20.98 3.78 5.77
CA GLU A 34 21.86 2.85 6.51
C GLU A 34 21.08 1.71 7.19
N CYS A 35 19.89 2.00 7.72
CA CYS A 35 19.02 0.98 8.30
C CYS A 35 18.52 -0.01 7.23
N MET A 36 18.18 0.50 6.05
CA MET A 36 17.71 -0.32 4.94
C MET A 36 18.81 -1.22 4.38
N GLU A 37 20.01 -0.68 4.15
CA GLU A 37 21.17 -1.44 3.65
C GLU A 37 21.53 -2.59 4.58
N LYS A 38 21.57 -2.34 5.89
CA LYS A 38 21.80 -3.39 6.90
C LYS A 38 20.67 -4.42 6.97
N SER A 39 19.44 -4.01 6.71
CA SER A 39 18.31 -4.93 6.65
C SER A 39 18.39 -5.83 5.42
N GLN A 40 18.77 -5.25 4.28
CA GLN A 40 19.01 -5.97 3.04
C GLN A 40 20.18 -6.95 3.16
N SER A 41 21.27 -6.60 3.85
CA SER A 41 22.38 -7.55 4.05
C SER A 41 21.95 -8.78 4.85
N ILE A 42 21.09 -8.61 5.87
CA ILE A 42 20.51 -9.73 6.62
C ILE A 42 19.69 -10.63 5.69
N THR A 43 18.76 -10.06 4.90
CA THR A 43 17.90 -10.87 4.04
C THR A 43 18.67 -11.55 2.93
N LYS A 44 19.58 -10.85 2.23
CA LYS A 44 20.40 -11.46 1.18
C LYS A 44 21.20 -12.63 1.70
N PHE A 45 21.86 -12.46 2.85
CA PHE A 45 22.65 -13.53 3.45
C PHE A 45 21.81 -14.77 3.79
N ILE A 46 20.60 -14.58 4.31
CA ILE A 46 19.68 -15.68 4.64
C ILE A 46 19.10 -16.33 3.39
N TYR A 47 18.56 -15.53 2.47
CA TYR A 47 17.82 -16.03 1.29
C TYR A 47 18.75 -16.65 0.24
N ASN A 48 20.02 -16.24 0.16
CA ASN A 48 21.02 -16.86 -0.72
C ASN A 48 21.65 -18.14 -0.14
N ARG A 49 21.11 -18.66 0.98
CA ARG A 49 21.59 -19.87 1.64
C ARG A 49 20.40 -20.75 2.03
N SER A 50 20.10 -21.74 1.19
CA SER A 50 18.95 -22.66 1.39
C SER A 50 18.90 -23.28 2.79
N TRP A 51 20.04 -23.70 3.33
CA TRP A 51 20.13 -24.23 4.69
C TRP A 51 19.69 -23.21 5.75
N LEU A 52 20.17 -21.96 5.66
CA LEU A 52 19.89 -20.93 6.65
C LEU A 52 18.44 -20.44 6.56
N LEU A 53 17.92 -20.28 5.35
CA LEU A 53 16.51 -19.96 5.11
C LEU A 53 15.58 -21.03 5.68
N ASN A 54 15.88 -22.32 5.42
CA ASN A 54 15.09 -23.43 5.94
C ASN A 54 15.17 -23.52 7.46
N LEU A 55 16.35 -23.30 8.05
CA LEU A 55 16.53 -23.27 9.50
C LEU A 55 15.73 -22.13 10.15
N LEU A 56 15.81 -20.91 9.59
CA LEU A 56 15.02 -19.77 10.05
C LEU A 56 13.52 -20.09 10.03
N LYS A 57 13.02 -20.57 8.89
CA LYS A 57 11.59 -20.87 8.69
C LYS A 57 11.09 -21.96 9.63
N SER A 58 11.80 -23.06 9.71
CA SER A 58 11.36 -24.22 10.49
C SER A 58 11.38 -23.98 12.00
N GLU A 59 12.39 -23.26 12.52
CA GLU A 59 12.64 -23.20 13.96
C GLU A 59 12.40 -21.84 14.61
N TYR A 60 12.40 -20.74 13.84
CA TYR A 60 12.44 -19.38 14.41
C TYR A 60 11.35 -18.43 13.94
N THR A 61 10.71 -18.68 12.78
CA THR A 61 9.60 -17.85 12.27
C THR A 61 8.27 -18.60 12.15
N GLY A 62 8.23 -19.90 12.45
CA GLY A 62 7.02 -20.72 12.35
C GLY A 62 6.51 -20.86 10.90
N GLY A 63 7.43 -20.98 9.96
CA GLY A 63 7.16 -21.10 8.53
C GLY A 63 6.95 -19.76 7.81
N LYS A 64 6.97 -18.62 8.50
CA LYS A 64 6.75 -17.30 7.91
C LYS A 64 7.99 -16.78 7.16
N GLU A 65 7.74 -16.07 6.06
CA GLU A 65 8.75 -15.32 5.30
C GLU A 65 9.16 -14.04 6.02
N LEU A 66 10.40 -13.59 5.81
CA LEU A 66 10.84 -12.24 6.21
C LEU A 66 10.46 -11.19 5.17
N LEU A 67 10.53 -11.55 3.88
CA LEU A 67 10.19 -10.67 2.78
C LEU A 67 8.67 -10.50 2.68
N LEU A 68 8.19 -9.27 2.78
CA LEU A 68 6.77 -8.95 2.75
C LEU A 68 6.45 -8.02 1.56
N PRO A 69 5.95 -8.57 0.44
CA PRO A 69 5.48 -7.78 -0.68
C PRO A 69 4.33 -6.86 -0.28
N SER A 70 4.31 -5.67 -0.86
CA SER A 70 3.26 -4.68 -0.71
C SER A 70 2.87 -4.12 -2.07
N VAL A 71 2.11 -3.04 -2.06
CA VAL A 71 1.55 -2.40 -3.26
C VAL A 71 2.57 -1.62 -4.08
N THR A 72 3.85 -1.53 -3.71
CA THR A 72 4.91 -0.87 -4.50
C THR A 72 6.29 -1.33 -4.02
N ARG A 73 7.37 -0.96 -4.74
CA ARG A 73 8.74 -1.34 -4.36
C ARG A 73 9.15 -0.73 -3.03
N TYR A 74 8.94 0.57 -2.83
CA TYR A 74 9.33 1.22 -1.57
C TYR A 74 8.41 0.81 -0.42
N ALA A 75 7.10 0.65 -0.65
CA ALA A 75 6.20 0.11 0.36
C ALA A 75 6.60 -1.32 0.76
N SER A 76 6.97 -2.18 -0.20
CA SER A 76 7.46 -3.54 0.09
C SER A 76 8.74 -3.52 0.93
N SER A 77 9.63 -2.56 0.65
CA SER A 77 10.87 -2.39 1.42
C SER A 77 10.60 -2.02 2.88
N PHE A 78 9.70 -1.06 3.13
CA PHE A 78 9.32 -0.70 4.51
C PHE A 78 8.48 -1.79 5.21
N ALA A 79 7.60 -2.48 4.48
CA ALA A 79 6.86 -3.63 5.01
C ALA A 79 7.80 -4.78 5.41
N THR A 80 8.82 -5.06 4.60
CA THR A 80 9.86 -6.04 4.92
C THR A 80 10.69 -5.62 6.12
N LEU A 81 11.06 -4.34 6.23
CA LEU A 81 11.75 -3.79 7.41
C LEU A 81 10.91 -3.95 8.69
N GLN A 82 9.60 -3.70 8.61
CA GLN A 82 8.69 -3.94 9.73
C GLN A 82 8.63 -5.43 10.10
N ASN A 83 8.52 -6.32 9.11
CA ASN A 83 8.44 -7.75 9.34
C ASN A 83 9.75 -8.32 9.95
N LEU A 84 10.91 -7.79 9.56
CA LEU A 84 12.20 -8.08 10.21
C LEU A 84 12.20 -7.69 11.69
N LEU A 85 11.64 -6.52 12.03
CA LEU A 85 11.53 -6.06 13.41
C LEU A 85 10.61 -6.97 14.23
N ASP A 86 9.49 -7.40 13.65
CA ASP A 86 8.54 -8.30 14.31
C ASP A 86 9.17 -9.70 14.55
N HIS A 87 10.06 -10.14 13.65
CA HIS A 87 10.84 -11.38 13.78
C HIS A 87 12.19 -11.23 14.49
N ARG A 88 12.50 -10.07 15.11
CA ARG A 88 13.81 -9.78 15.73
C ARG A 88 14.26 -10.82 16.76
N ILE A 89 13.32 -11.35 17.56
CA ILE A 89 13.63 -12.30 18.64
C ILE A 89 14.05 -13.62 18.03
N GLY A 90 13.32 -14.09 17.01
CA GLY A 90 13.67 -15.29 16.25
C GLY A 90 15.03 -15.17 15.58
N LEU A 91 15.30 -14.03 14.94
CA LEU A 91 16.60 -13.74 14.33
C LEU A 91 17.74 -13.78 15.36
N LYS A 92 17.61 -13.09 16.49
CA LYS A 92 18.64 -13.13 17.55
C LYS A 92 18.90 -14.55 18.04
N ARG A 93 17.84 -15.33 18.27
CA ARG A 93 17.97 -16.74 18.70
C ARG A 93 18.66 -17.60 17.64
N LEU A 94 18.35 -17.41 16.36
CA LEU A 94 19.01 -18.11 15.25
C LEU A 94 20.52 -17.87 15.28
N PHE A 95 20.95 -16.61 15.30
CA PHE A 95 22.36 -16.23 15.28
C PHE A 95 23.10 -16.52 16.60
N GLN A 96 22.38 -16.92 17.66
CA GLN A 96 22.98 -17.39 18.92
C GLN A 96 22.90 -18.92 19.08
N SER A 97 22.32 -19.62 18.10
CA SER A 97 22.08 -21.06 18.21
C SER A 97 23.35 -21.88 18.02
N ASN A 98 23.41 -23.06 18.66
CA ASN A 98 24.50 -24.01 18.44
C ASN A 98 24.61 -24.45 16.97
N LYS A 99 23.48 -24.51 16.25
CA LYS A 99 23.44 -24.83 14.81
C LYS A 99 24.11 -23.74 13.98
N TRP A 100 23.92 -22.47 14.32
CA TRP A 100 24.64 -21.35 13.70
C TRP A 100 26.14 -21.42 14.01
N LEU A 101 26.50 -21.52 15.28
CA LEU A 101 27.90 -21.52 15.74
C LEU A 101 28.74 -22.64 15.09
N SER A 102 28.14 -23.81 14.87
CA SER A 102 28.78 -24.96 14.21
C SER A 102 28.71 -24.94 12.67
N SER A 103 28.05 -23.95 12.07
CA SER A 103 27.89 -23.87 10.62
C SER A 103 29.12 -23.29 9.92
N ARG A 104 29.26 -23.56 8.61
CA ARG A 104 30.26 -22.86 7.77
C ARG A 104 29.92 -21.37 7.60
N CYS A 105 28.64 -21.02 7.67
CA CYS A 105 28.14 -19.66 7.51
C CYS A 105 28.65 -18.72 8.61
N SER A 106 28.82 -19.19 9.85
CA SER A 106 29.36 -18.39 10.96
C SER A 106 30.85 -18.06 10.82
N GLN A 107 31.57 -18.83 10.00
CA GLN A 107 32.99 -18.60 9.75
C GLN A 107 33.23 -17.60 8.61
N MET A 108 32.24 -17.37 7.74
CA MET A 108 32.30 -16.41 6.66
C MET A 108 32.31 -14.98 7.19
N GLU A 109 33.07 -14.09 6.54
CA GLU A 109 33.13 -12.68 6.93
C GLU A 109 31.76 -12.00 6.82
N GLU A 110 31.02 -12.28 5.75
CA GLU A 110 29.64 -11.82 5.55
C GLU A 110 28.71 -12.28 6.68
N GLY A 111 28.86 -13.53 7.13
CA GLY A 111 28.06 -14.09 8.21
C GLY A 111 28.34 -13.46 9.57
N LYS A 112 29.61 -13.18 9.87
CA LYS A 112 30.03 -12.46 11.09
C LYS A 112 29.49 -11.03 11.10
N GLU A 113 29.51 -10.35 9.95
CA GLU A 113 28.97 -9.00 9.83
C GLU A 113 27.45 -8.99 10.06
N VAL A 114 26.71 -9.91 9.44
CA VAL A 114 25.26 -10.04 9.64
C VAL A 114 24.92 -10.39 11.09
N GLU A 115 25.65 -11.32 11.70
CA GLU A 115 25.51 -11.64 13.13
C GLU A 115 25.73 -10.39 13.99
N ARG A 116 26.79 -9.63 13.73
CA ARG A 116 27.08 -8.37 14.43
C ARG A 116 25.94 -7.36 14.30
N VAL A 117 25.34 -7.23 13.12
CA VAL A 117 24.18 -6.35 12.89
C VAL A 117 22.95 -6.84 13.68
N VAL A 118 22.62 -8.13 13.60
CA VAL A 118 21.45 -8.72 14.28
C VAL A 118 21.59 -8.66 15.81
N LEU A 119 22.79 -8.80 16.35
CA LEU A 119 23.02 -8.73 17.78
C LEU A 119 23.14 -7.29 18.31
N ASN A 120 23.31 -6.30 17.44
CA ASN A 120 23.46 -4.89 17.81
C ASN A 120 22.13 -4.28 18.32
N PRO A 121 22.01 -3.91 19.61
CA PRO A 121 20.77 -3.32 20.14
C PRO A 121 20.44 -1.96 19.51
N THR A 122 21.47 -1.17 19.19
CA THR A 122 21.35 0.16 18.60
C THR A 122 20.79 0.09 17.17
N PHE A 123 21.04 -1.00 16.43
CA PHE A 123 20.42 -1.23 15.13
C PHE A 123 18.90 -1.36 15.25
N TRP A 124 18.42 -2.21 16.16
CA TRP A 124 16.98 -2.40 16.38
C TRP A 124 16.28 -1.15 16.93
N LYS A 125 16.95 -0.38 17.80
CA LYS A 125 16.43 0.93 18.27
C LYS A 125 16.23 1.90 17.10
N LYS A 126 17.19 1.99 16.17
CA LYS A 126 17.05 2.81 14.95
C LYS A 126 15.93 2.29 14.03
N MET A 127 15.83 0.98 13.85
CA MET A 127 14.78 0.38 13.03
C MET A 127 13.39 0.70 13.59
N LEU A 128 13.20 0.61 14.91
CA LEU A 128 11.95 1.01 15.56
C LEU A 128 11.65 2.51 15.37
N PHE A 129 12.66 3.37 15.44
CA PHE A 129 12.52 4.80 15.16
C PHE A 129 12.07 5.06 13.71
N VAL A 130 12.67 4.36 12.73
CA VAL A 130 12.28 4.45 11.32
C VAL A 130 10.83 3.99 11.14
N ARG A 131 10.46 2.83 11.71
CA ARG A 131 9.08 2.31 11.70
C ARG A 131 8.08 3.35 12.23
N LYS A 132 8.30 3.87 13.44
CA LYS A 132 7.45 4.92 14.04
C LYS A 132 7.31 6.18 13.18
N SER A 133 8.27 6.46 12.31
CA SER A 133 8.27 7.62 11.41
C SER A 133 7.54 7.36 10.09
N VAL A 134 7.52 6.12 9.62
CA VAL A 134 7.03 5.76 8.27
C VAL A 134 5.65 5.10 8.33
N ASP A 135 5.32 4.38 9.41
CA ASP A 135 4.03 3.69 9.61
C ASP A 135 2.82 4.58 9.31
N PRO A 136 2.74 5.85 9.78
CA PRO A 136 1.59 6.69 9.49
C PRO A 136 1.38 6.96 8.00
N ILE A 137 2.43 6.99 7.19
CA ILE A 137 2.34 7.16 5.72
C ILE A 137 1.98 5.83 5.05
N MET A 138 2.48 4.71 5.57
CA MET A 138 2.10 3.37 5.11
C MET A 138 0.62 3.08 5.35
N GLU A 139 0.06 3.51 6.48
CA GLU A 139 -1.39 3.41 6.76
C GLU A 139 -2.22 4.23 5.76
N VAL A 140 -1.77 5.43 5.40
CA VAL A 140 -2.42 6.24 4.37
C VAL A 140 -2.39 5.52 3.03
N LEU A 141 -1.24 4.96 2.64
CA LEU A 141 -1.09 4.18 1.42
C LEU A 141 -2.06 2.98 1.39
N GLN A 142 -2.15 2.23 2.49
CA GLN A 142 -3.04 1.07 2.62
C GLN A 142 -4.51 1.46 2.45
N LYS A 143 -4.95 2.59 3.03
CA LYS A 143 -6.33 3.08 2.85
C LYS A 143 -6.65 3.39 1.39
N ILE A 144 -5.71 4.01 0.68
CA ILE A 144 -5.89 4.40 -0.73
C ILE A 144 -5.93 3.18 -1.65
N THR A 145 -5.20 2.12 -1.30
CA THR A 145 -5.16 0.88 -2.07
C THR A 145 -6.25 -0.10 -1.69
N SER A 146 -6.89 0.06 -0.53
CA SER A 146 -8.06 -0.72 -0.14
C SER A 146 -9.29 -0.37 -1.01
N ASP A 147 -9.91 -1.38 -1.61
CA ASP A 147 -11.03 -1.26 -2.58
C ASP A 147 -12.35 -0.71 -1.99
N ASP A 148 -12.37 -0.37 -0.69
CA ASP A 148 -13.58 0.06 0.03
C ASP A 148 -13.68 1.58 0.22
N SER A 149 -12.60 2.35 0.01
CA SER A 149 -12.65 3.80 0.15
C SER A 149 -12.39 4.52 -1.17
N LEU A 150 -13.45 5.14 -1.72
CA LEU A 150 -13.26 6.31 -2.58
C LEU A 150 -12.44 7.30 -1.75
N SER A 151 -11.18 7.49 -2.12
CA SER A 151 -10.14 8.01 -1.23
C SER A 151 -10.05 9.54 -1.25
N MET A 152 -10.69 10.19 -2.22
CA MET A 152 -10.69 11.65 -2.36
C MET A 152 -11.26 12.41 -1.16
N PRO A 153 -12.40 12.01 -0.56
CA PRO A 153 -12.98 12.67 0.61
C PRO A 153 -12.12 12.60 1.88
N PHE A 154 -11.25 11.59 1.98
CA PHE A 154 -10.58 11.24 3.24
C PHE A 154 -9.12 11.69 3.27
N ILE A 155 -8.46 11.67 2.12
CA ILE A 155 -6.99 11.76 2.06
C ILE A 155 -6.40 13.03 2.65
N TYR A 156 -7.00 14.20 2.43
CA TYR A 156 -6.45 15.45 2.95
C TYR A 156 -6.31 15.37 4.47
N ASN A 157 -7.36 14.90 5.14
CA ASN A 157 -7.37 14.70 6.58
C ASN A 157 -6.39 13.58 6.99
N ASP A 158 -6.38 12.46 6.28
CA ASP A 158 -5.48 11.34 6.57
C ASP A 158 -3.99 11.75 6.49
N MET A 159 -3.61 12.55 5.50
CA MET A 159 -2.25 13.11 5.40
C MET A 159 -1.93 14.08 6.55
N CYS A 160 -2.86 14.96 6.92
CA CYS A 160 -2.70 15.83 8.09
C CYS A 160 -2.52 15.01 9.38
N ARG A 161 -3.34 13.97 9.57
CA ARG A 161 -3.24 13.06 10.72
C ARG A 161 -1.95 12.26 10.71
N ALA A 162 -1.47 11.81 9.55
CA ALA A 162 -0.18 11.13 9.44
C ALA A 162 0.96 12.03 9.92
N LYS A 163 1.00 13.31 9.51
CA LYS A 163 2.00 14.27 10.02
C LYS A 163 1.92 14.41 11.54
N LEU A 164 0.71 14.59 12.09
CA LEU A 164 0.51 14.70 13.54
C LEU A 164 0.92 13.42 14.29
N CYS A 165 0.65 12.25 13.73
CA CYS A 165 1.04 10.96 14.30
C CYS A 165 2.56 10.83 14.36
N ILE A 166 3.28 11.16 13.28
CA ILE A 166 4.76 11.17 13.27
C ILE A 166 5.30 12.14 14.33
N LYS A 167 4.70 13.32 14.47
CA LYS A 167 5.08 14.31 15.47
C LYS A 167 4.93 13.75 16.90
N SER A 168 3.76 13.16 17.18
CA SER A 168 3.43 12.54 18.46
C SER A 168 4.33 11.35 18.78
N ASN A 169 4.63 10.49 17.80
CA ASN A 169 5.49 9.31 17.97
C ASN A 169 6.91 9.66 18.41
N HIS A 170 7.32 10.91 18.21
CA HIS A 170 8.65 11.43 18.54
C HIS A 170 8.60 12.50 19.64
N ASN A 171 7.60 12.45 20.51
CA ASN A 171 7.45 13.34 21.66
C ASN A 171 7.52 14.82 21.27
N ASP A 172 6.93 15.19 20.14
CA ASP A 172 6.94 16.55 19.59
C ASP A 172 8.35 17.14 19.35
N ASN A 173 9.37 16.30 19.24
CA ASN A 173 10.74 16.76 19.00
C ASN A 173 10.99 17.03 17.50
N ALA A 174 11.03 18.31 17.13
CA ALA A 174 11.22 18.76 15.75
C ALA A 174 12.50 18.24 15.08
N ARG A 175 13.57 17.95 15.84
CA ARG A 175 14.79 17.37 15.28
C ARG A 175 14.57 15.92 14.82
N LYS A 176 13.71 15.18 15.53
CA LYS A 176 13.38 13.77 15.24
C LYS A 176 12.42 13.66 14.05
N TYR A 177 11.29 14.38 14.07
CA TYR A 177 10.27 14.27 13.01
C TYR A 177 10.47 15.20 11.80
N GLY A 178 11.20 16.31 11.98
CA GLY A 178 11.39 17.35 10.96
C GLY A 178 11.90 16.85 9.60
N PRO A 179 12.92 15.96 9.55
CA PRO A 179 13.39 15.38 8.30
C PRO A 179 12.29 14.65 7.50
N PHE A 180 11.41 13.90 8.17
CA PHE A 180 10.28 13.22 7.54
C PHE A 180 9.21 14.21 7.07
N TRP A 181 8.89 15.21 7.89
CA TRP A 181 7.95 16.26 7.51
C TRP A 181 8.42 17.04 6.28
N ASN A 182 9.71 17.35 6.18
CA ASN A 182 10.28 18.01 5.00
C ASN A 182 10.10 17.18 3.72
N VAL A 183 10.29 15.86 3.81
CA VAL A 183 10.05 14.95 2.68
C VAL A 183 8.55 14.89 2.32
N ILE A 184 7.67 14.81 3.31
CA ILE A 184 6.22 14.81 3.10
C ILE A 184 5.82 16.12 2.42
N ASP A 185 6.22 17.27 2.96
CA ASP A 185 5.84 18.58 2.44
C ASP A 185 6.34 18.75 1.01
N LYS A 186 7.61 18.44 0.73
CA LYS A 186 8.17 18.49 -0.64
C LYS A 186 7.36 17.70 -1.67
N ASN A 187 6.90 16.50 -1.31
CA ASN A 187 6.20 15.60 -2.23
C ASN A 187 4.67 15.80 -2.21
N TRP A 188 4.13 16.43 -1.18
CA TRP A 188 2.71 16.73 -1.01
C TRP A 188 2.35 18.15 -1.45
N THR A 189 3.31 19.08 -1.57
CA THR A 189 3.05 20.52 -1.84
C THR A 189 2.11 20.76 -3.03
N SER A 190 2.26 20.00 -4.12
CA SER A 190 1.41 20.14 -5.32
C SER A 190 -0.04 19.69 -5.12
N LEU A 191 -0.29 18.82 -4.14
CA LEU A 191 -1.61 18.28 -3.81
C LEU A 191 -2.22 18.93 -2.57
N TYR A 192 -1.39 19.39 -1.63
CA TYR A 192 -1.80 19.98 -0.36
C TYR A 192 -2.75 21.17 -0.51
N HIS A 193 -2.48 22.03 -1.50
CA HIS A 193 -3.32 23.19 -1.80
C HIS A 193 -4.23 22.99 -3.01
N HIS A 194 -4.31 21.76 -3.54
CA HIS A 194 -5.07 21.54 -4.75
C HIS A 194 -6.58 21.65 -4.46
N PRO A 195 -7.35 22.48 -5.21
CA PRO A 195 -8.74 22.79 -4.91
C PRO A 195 -9.64 21.57 -4.68
N LEU A 196 -9.47 20.52 -5.47
CA LEU A 196 -10.27 19.30 -5.33
C LEU A 196 -10.14 18.64 -3.96
N TYR A 197 -8.92 18.52 -3.42
CA TYR A 197 -8.68 17.83 -2.15
C TYR A 197 -9.22 18.66 -0.97
N LEU A 198 -9.04 19.98 -1.06
CA LEU A 198 -9.58 20.94 -0.11
C LEU A 198 -11.12 20.96 -0.12
N ALA A 199 -11.73 20.97 -1.31
CA ALA A 199 -13.18 20.90 -1.47
C ALA A 199 -13.74 19.56 -0.98
N ALA A 200 -13.06 18.45 -1.28
CA ALA A 200 -13.45 17.12 -0.82
C ALA A 200 -13.41 17.03 0.71
N TYR A 201 -12.37 17.56 1.35
CA TYR A 201 -12.28 17.66 2.81
C TYR A 201 -13.44 18.47 3.41
N PHE A 202 -13.73 19.63 2.83
CA PHE A 202 -14.84 20.48 3.29
C PHE A 202 -16.20 19.79 3.17
N LEU A 203 -16.44 19.13 2.03
CA LEU A 203 -17.72 18.51 1.70
C LEU A 203 -17.89 17.14 2.37
N ASN A 204 -16.89 16.61 3.07
CA ASN A 204 -17.02 15.34 3.76
C ASN A 204 -17.86 15.51 5.05
N PRO A 205 -19.07 14.94 5.14
CA PRO A 205 -19.94 15.09 6.30
C PRO A 205 -19.36 14.44 7.56
N SER A 206 -18.55 13.39 7.42
CA SER A 206 -17.87 12.75 8.57
C SER A 206 -16.87 13.68 9.24
N TYR A 207 -16.35 14.68 8.52
CA TYR A 207 -15.36 15.63 9.01
C TYR A 207 -15.97 16.99 9.31
N ARG A 208 -16.81 17.52 8.42
CA ARG A 208 -17.31 18.90 8.46
C ARG A 208 -17.94 19.29 9.80
N TYR A 209 -18.57 18.33 10.48
CA TYR A 209 -19.30 18.55 11.73
C TYR A 209 -18.57 18.07 12.98
N ARG A 210 -17.32 17.61 12.85
CA ARG A 210 -16.51 17.24 14.01
C ARG A 210 -15.94 18.50 14.70
N PRO A 211 -15.72 18.45 16.02
CA PRO A 211 -15.15 19.58 16.75
C PRO A 211 -13.69 19.89 16.35
N ASP A 212 -12.97 18.91 15.84
CA ASP A 212 -11.58 19.04 15.37
C ASP A 212 -11.47 19.42 13.88
N PHE A 213 -12.58 19.78 13.22
CA PHE A 213 -12.56 20.25 11.83
C PHE A 213 -11.87 21.60 11.71
N VAL A 214 -10.83 21.67 10.87
CA VAL A 214 -10.06 22.91 10.69
C VAL A 214 -10.45 23.60 9.40
N GLN A 215 -11.27 24.64 9.51
CA GLN A 215 -11.70 25.45 8.37
C GLN A 215 -10.67 26.54 8.03
N HIS A 216 -9.52 26.15 7.46
CA HIS A 216 -8.57 27.14 6.95
C HIS A 216 -9.17 27.94 5.79
N PRO A 217 -8.78 29.22 5.59
CA PRO A 217 -9.23 30.02 4.46
C PRO A 217 -9.00 29.33 3.10
N GLU A 218 -7.91 28.56 2.97
CA GLU A 218 -7.63 27.78 1.76
C GLU A 218 -8.69 26.72 1.47
N VAL A 219 -9.26 26.09 2.49
CA VAL A 219 -10.31 25.07 2.31
C VAL A 219 -11.53 25.68 1.62
N VAL A 220 -11.95 26.87 2.07
CA VAL A 220 -13.07 27.61 1.48
C VAL A 220 -12.71 28.12 0.08
N ARG A 221 -11.50 28.64 -0.12
CA ARG A 221 -11.02 29.05 -1.46
C ARG A 221 -11.00 27.88 -2.44
N GLY A 222 -10.55 26.71 -2.00
CA GLY A 222 -10.53 25.48 -2.79
C GLY A 222 -11.93 25.05 -3.22
N LEU A 223 -12.90 25.05 -2.30
CA LEU A 223 -14.31 24.78 -2.63
C LEU A 223 -14.86 25.76 -3.67
N ASN A 224 -14.65 27.06 -3.46
CA ASN A 224 -15.13 28.09 -4.39
C ASN A 224 -14.49 27.92 -5.79
N ALA A 225 -13.19 27.62 -5.85
CA ALA A 225 -12.51 27.33 -7.10
C ALA A 225 -13.09 26.10 -7.82
N CYS A 226 -13.45 25.04 -7.07
CA CYS A 226 -14.14 23.88 -7.62
C CYS A 226 -15.53 24.23 -8.14
N ILE A 227 -16.33 25.02 -7.43
CA ILE A 227 -17.65 25.46 -7.90
C ILE A 227 -17.52 26.23 -9.21
N VAL A 228 -16.60 27.20 -9.26
CA VAL A 228 -16.37 28.02 -10.45
C VAL A 228 -15.93 27.19 -11.65
N ARG A 229 -15.09 26.17 -11.43
CA ARG A 229 -14.53 25.36 -12.52
C ARG A 229 -15.49 24.26 -12.99
N LEU A 230 -16.25 23.65 -12.08
CA LEU A 230 -17.10 22.49 -12.40
C LEU A 230 -18.48 22.89 -12.94
N GLU A 231 -19.00 24.06 -12.55
CA GLU A 231 -20.29 24.60 -13.00
C GLU A 231 -20.11 25.81 -13.92
N ARG A 232 -20.67 25.73 -15.13
CA ARG A 232 -20.54 26.78 -16.15
C ARG A 232 -21.61 27.86 -15.99
N ASP A 233 -22.79 27.50 -15.52
CA ASP A 233 -23.89 28.46 -15.38
C ASP A 233 -23.64 29.39 -14.19
N SER A 234 -23.74 30.70 -14.41
CA SER A 234 -23.46 31.69 -13.35
C SER A 234 -24.53 31.66 -12.26
N GLY A 235 -25.80 31.46 -12.62
CA GLY A 235 -26.90 31.37 -11.66
C GLY A 235 -26.77 30.14 -10.77
N LYS A 236 -26.44 28.99 -11.35
CA LYS A 236 -26.18 27.75 -10.59
C LYS A 236 -24.96 27.86 -9.69
N ARG A 237 -23.90 28.56 -10.13
CA ARG A 237 -22.73 28.85 -9.26
C ARG A 237 -23.12 29.66 -8.04
N ILE A 238 -23.92 30.72 -8.22
CA ILE A 238 -24.41 31.55 -7.11
C ILE A 238 -25.30 30.71 -6.18
N SER A 239 -26.22 29.93 -6.74
CA SER A 239 -27.10 29.04 -5.98
C SER A 239 -26.30 28.02 -5.15
N ALA A 240 -25.33 27.33 -5.76
CA ALA A 240 -24.45 26.40 -5.06
C ALA A 240 -23.67 27.08 -3.93
N SER A 241 -23.18 28.30 -4.15
CA SER A 241 -22.48 29.10 -3.14
C SER A 241 -23.37 29.44 -1.94
N MET A 242 -24.62 29.83 -2.18
CA MET A 242 -25.60 30.12 -1.11
C MET A 242 -25.90 28.87 -0.27
N GLN A 243 -26.02 27.70 -0.92
CA GLN A 243 -26.28 26.40 -0.29
C GLN A 243 -25.15 25.93 0.64
N ILE A 244 -23.92 26.47 0.52
CA ILE A 244 -22.80 26.13 1.42
C ILE A 244 -23.15 26.41 2.88
N SER A 245 -23.87 27.50 3.14
CA SER A 245 -24.23 27.91 4.51
C SER A 245 -25.21 26.93 5.18
N ASP A 246 -26.11 26.35 4.39
CA ASP A 246 -27.11 25.39 4.88
C ASP A 246 -26.48 24.05 5.21
N PHE A 247 -25.58 23.56 4.35
CA PHE A 247 -24.72 22.42 4.67
C PHE A 247 -23.85 22.73 5.90
N GLY A 248 -23.12 23.84 5.90
CA GLY A 248 -22.20 24.17 6.98
C GLY A 248 -22.85 24.29 8.36
N SER A 249 -24.14 24.61 8.42
CA SER A 249 -24.89 24.77 9.67
C SER A 249 -25.85 23.60 9.96
N ALA A 250 -25.75 22.50 9.21
CA ALA A 250 -26.66 21.34 9.31
C ALA A 250 -28.15 21.73 9.27
N LYS A 251 -28.55 22.64 8.36
CA LYS A 251 -29.96 23.03 8.24
C LYS A 251 -30.78 22.00 7.47
N ALA A 252 -32.09 21.99 7.73
CA ALA A 252 -33.06 21.14 7.03
C ALA A 252 -32.61 19.67 6.99
N ASP A 253 -32.54 19.06 5.81
CA ASP A 253 -32.25 17.63 5.63
C ASP A 253 -30.92 17.21 6.27
N PHE A 254 -29.90 18.09 6.24
CA PHE A 254 -28.58 17.82 6.79
C PHE A 254 -28.55 17.72 8.33
N GLY A 255 -29.57 18.25 9.00
CA GLY A 255 -29.72 18.26 10.45
C GLY A 255 -30.68 17.22 11.00
N THR A 256 -31.27 16.37 10.15
CA THR A 256 -32.14 15.28 10.59
C THR A 256 -31.34 14.22 11.36
N ASP A 257 -31.98 13.51 12.30
CA ASP A 257 -31.34 12.44 13.07
C ASP A 257 -30.74 11.36 12.17
N LEU A 258 -31.42 11.03 11.07
CA LEU A 258 -30.92 10.09 10.06
C LEU A 258 -29.66 10.63 9.38
N ALA A 259 -29.68 11.89 8.92
CA ALA A 259 -28.50 12.49 8.29
C ALA A 259 -27.32 12.53 9.25
N ILE A 260 -27.54 12.89 10.52
CA ILE A 260 -26.52 12.92 11.58
C ILE A 260 -25.96 11.51 11.85
N GLY A 261 -26.83 10.52 12.05
CA GLY A 261 -26.43 9.14 12.37
C GLY A 261 -25.61 8.46 11.26
N THR A 262 -25.83 8.87 10.01
CA THR A 262 -25.18 8.27 8.83
C THR A 262 -23.93 8.99 8.33
N ARG A 263 -23.49 10.09 8.96
CA ARG A 263 -22.36 10.93 8.47
C ARG A 263 -21.04 10.18 8.32
N ALA A 264 -20.76 9.24 9.22
CA ALA A 264 -19.55 8.42 9.22
C ALA A 264 -19.77 7.03 8.60
N GLU A 265 -21.03 6.57 8.57
CA GLU A 265 -21.39 5.22 8.10
C GLU A 265 -21.48 5.13 6.57
N LEU A 266 -21.95 6.19 5.92
CA LEU A 266 -22.10 6.20 4.47
C LEU A 266 -20.87 6.75 3.78
N ASN A 267 -20.62 6.25 2.57
CA ASN A 267 -19.71 6.91 1.66
C ASN A 267 -20.15 8.37 1.46
N PRO A 268 -19.24 9.37 1.55
CA PRO A 268 -19.60 10.78 1.46
C PRO A 268 -20.43 11.14 0.22
N ALA A 269 -20.12 10.57 -0.95
CA ALA A 269 -20.91 10.83 -2.15
C ALA A 269 -22.34 10.29 -2.04
N ALA A 270 -22.52 9.09 -1.48
CA ALA A 270 -23.83 8.50 -1.24
C ALA A 270 -24.62 9.28 -0.18
N TRP A 271 -23.96 9.74 0.89
CA TRP A 271 -24.57 10.61 1.89
C TRP A 271 -25.12 11.90 1.25
N TRP A 272 -24.34 12.53 0.36
CA TRP A 272 -24.82 13.71 -0.39
C TRP A 272 -25.99 13.39 -1.29
N GLN A 273 -26.02 12.23 -1.97
CA GLN A 273 -27.17 11.83 -2.79
C GLN A 273 -28.45 11.69 -1.97
N GLN A 274 -28.36 11.18 -0.74
CA GLN A 274 -29.51 10.98 0.14
C GLN A 274 -29.99 12.27 0.80
N HIS A 275 -29.07 13.07 1.34
CA HIS A 275 -29.41 14.18 2.25
C HIS A 275 -29.26 15.56 1.60
N GLY A 276 -28.66 15.66 0.41
CA GLY A 276 -28.46 16.91 -0.32
C GLY A 276 -29.65 17.39 -1.16
N ILE A 277 -30.85 16.85 -0.95
CA ILE A 277 -32.02 17.02 -1.85
C ILE A 277 -32.49 18.48 -1.95
N ASN A 278 -32.44 19.25 -0.86
CA ASN A 278 -32.80 20.67 -0.88
C ASN A 278 -31.64 21.59 -1.35
N CYS A 279 -30.45 21.03 -1.60
CA CYS A 279 -29.25 21.74 -2.04
C CYS A 279 -28.71 21.16 -3.36
N VAL A 280 -29.57 21.04 -4.38
CA VAL A 280 -29.30 20.27 -5.61
C VAL A 280 -28.04 20.72 -6.35
N GLU A 281 -27.74 22.02 -6.41
CA GLU A 281 -26.58 22.50 -7.17
C GLU A 281 -25.27 22.22 -6.43
N LEU A 282 -25.22 22.40 -5.11
CA LEU A 282 -24.08 22.00 -4.29
C LEU A 282 -23.94 20.46 -4.24
N GLN A 283 -25.05 19.73 -4.14
CA GLN A 283 -25.10 18.28 -4.14
C GLN A 283 -24.44 17.69 -5.40
N ARG A 284 -24.80 18.19 -6.59
CA ARG A 284 -24.19 17.74 -7.86
C ARG A 284 -22.66 17.92 -7.86
N ILE A 285 -22.20 19.06 -7.36
CA ILE A 285 -20.76 19.37 -7.26
C ILE A 285 -20.09 18.44 -6.25
N ALA A 286 -20.70 18.26 -5.07
CA ALA A 286 -20.19 17.40 -4.01
C ALA A 286 -20.09 15.95 -4.45
N VAL A 287 -21.15 15.38 -5.01
CA VAL A 287 -21.13 14.01 -5.55
C VAL A 287 -20.02 13.87 -6.61
N ARG A 288 -19.87 14.85 -7.50
CA ARG A 288 -18.83 14.81 -8.56
C ARG A 288 -17.40 14.91 -8.04
N ILE A 289 -17.17 15.60 -6.92
CA ILE A 289 -15.85 15.70 -6.28
C ILE A 289 -15.57 14.44 -5.45
N LEU A 290 -16.51 14.06 -4.59
CA LEU A 290 -16.36 12.99 -3.60
C LEU A 290 -16.36 11.59 -4.23
N SER A 291 -16.93 11.43 -5.43
CA SER A 291 -16.90 10.16 -6.17
C SER A 291 -15.60 9.93 -6.94
N GLN A 292 -14.60 10.81 -6.85
CA GLN A 292 -13.33 10.63 -7.56
C GLN A 292 -12.43 9.64 -6.81
N THR A 293 -11.63 8.89 -7.58
CA THR A 293 -10.45 8.19 -7.06
C THR A 293 -9.26 9.14 -7.08
N CYS A 294 -8.36 9.02 -6.10
CA CYS A 294 -7.10 9.74 -6.09
C CYS A 294 -5.88 8.86 -6.45
N SER A 295 -6.09 7.57 -6.73
CA SER A 295 -5.03 6.63 -7.09
C SER A 295 -5.30 5.89 -8.40
N SER A 296 -4.25 5.77 -9.21
CA SER A 296 -4.16 4.90 -10.39
C SER A 296 -3.51 3.54 -10.09
N PHE A 297 -3.20 3.20 -8.83
CA PHE A 297 -2.50 1.94 -8.50
C PHE A 297 -3.24 0.68 -8.93
N GLY A 298 -4.58 0.71 -8.94
CA GLY A 298 -5.41 -0.38 -9.48
C GLY A 298 -5.13 -0.68 -10.96
N CYS A 299 -4.50 0.26 -11.66
CA CYS A 299 -4.09 0.16 -13.06
C CYS A 299 -2.58 -0.13 -13.18
N GLU A 300 -1.70 0.55 -12.42
CA GLU A 300 -0.22 0.59 -12.63
C GLU A 300 0.54 -0.73 -12.48
N HIS A 301 0.20 -1.59 -11.51
CA HIS A 301 0.93 -2.87 -11.30
C HIS A 301 0.84 -3.83 -12.48
N ASN A 302 -0.18 -3.66 -13.30
CA ASN A 302 -0.37 -4.46 -14.50
C ASN A 302 0.30 -3.81 -15.71
N TRP A 303 0.39 -2.47 -15.73
CA TRP A 303 1.04 -1.75 -16.81
C TRP A 303 2.53 -2.06 -16.90
N SER A 304 3.26 -2.37 -15.81
CA SER A 304 4.69 -2.75 -15.92
C SER A 304 4.91 -4.07 -16.67
N ILE A 305 4.04 -5.08 -16.43
CA ILE A 305 4.03 -6.36 -17.18
C ILE A 305 3.69 -6.08 -18.64
N TYR A 306 2.71 -5.20 -18.89
CA TYR A 306 2.35 -4.81 -20.25
C TYR A 306 3.39 -3.92 -20.93
N ASP A 307 4.12 -3.09 -20.19
CA ASP A 307 5.16 -2.18 -20.69
C ASP A 307 6.36 -2.99 -21.16
N GLN A 308 6.70 -4.10 -20.49
CA GLN A 308 7.67 -5.06 -21.00
C GLN A 308 7.20 -5.69 -22.33
N ILE A 309 5.93 -6.09 -22.42
CA ILE A 309 5.33 -6.60 -23.67
C ILE A 309 5.30 -5.51 -24.77
N ILE A 310 5.05 -4.26 -24.41
CA ILE A 310 5.03 -3.08 -25.28
C ILE A 310 6.44 -2.76 -25.80
N SER A 311 7.44 -2.77 -24.94
CA SER A 311 8.84 -2.47 -25.29
C SER A 311 9.41 -3.44 -26.34
N GLN A 312 8.85 -4.65 -26.41
CA GLN A 312 9.27 -5.70 -27.34
C GLN A 312 8.49 -5.71 -28.67
N ARG A 313 7.38 -4.97 -28.82
CA ARG A 313 6.49 -5.09 -29.99
C ARG A 313 5.93 -3.75 -30.48
N HIS A 314 6.59 -3.17 -31.49
CA HIS A 314 6.22 -1.89 -32.12
C HIS A 314 5.39 -2.02 -33.41
N ASN A 315 4.19 -2.62 -33.38
CA ASN A 315 3.28 -2.52 -34.53
C ASN A 315 1.80 -2.25 -34.15
N ARG A 316 1.09 -1.53 -35.04
CA ARG A 316 -0.27 -0.99 -34.80
C ARG A 316 -1.33 -2.08 -34.55
N VAL A 317 -1.14 -3.27 -35.11
CA VAL A 317 -2.01 -4.44 -34.88
C VAL A 317 -1.80 -5.01 -33.47
N ALA A 318 -0.56 -5.07 -32.98
CA ALA A 318 -0.28 -5.44 -31.59
C ALA A 318 -0.90 -4.43 -30.62
N GLN A 319 -0.90 -3.13 -30.94
CA GLN A 319 -1.51 -2.11 -30.08
C GLN A 319 -3.04 -2.28 -29.93
N LYS A 320 -3.75 -2.66 -31.00
CA LYS A 320 -5.19 -2.94 -30.92
C LYS A 320 -5.48 -4.20 -30.08
N LYS A 321 -4.78 -5.31 -30.37
CA LYS A 321 -4.90 -6.55 -29.59
C LYS A 321 -4.54 -6.34 -28.11
N LEU A 322 -3.57 -5.46 -27.84
CA LEU A 322 -3.18 -5.09 -26.48
C LEU A 322 -4.28 -4.29 -25.77
N ASN A 323 -4.90 -3.31 -26.42
CA ASN A 323 -6.04 -2.60 -25.84
C ASN A 323 -7.18 -3.55 -25.49
N ASP A 324 -7.46 -4.52 -26.37
CA ASP A 324 -8.48 -5.55 -26.13
C ASP A 324 -8.05 -6.46 -24.95
N PHE A 325 -6.77 -6.84 -24.87
CA PHE A 325 -6.23 -7.63 -23.76
C PHE A 325 -6.28 -6.90 -22.42
N ILE A 326 -5.88 -5.63 -22.39
CA ILE A 326 -5.96 -4.77 -21.20
C ILE A 326 -7.41 -4.62 -20.76
N TYR A 327 -8.32 -4.37 -21.71
CA TYR A 327 -9.75 -4.27 -21.41
C TYR A 327 -10.29 -5.57 -20.80
N VAL A 328 -10.02 -6.72 -21.40
CA VAL A 328 -10.46 -8.02 -20.88
C VAL A 328 -9.83 -8.31 -19.52
N HIS A 329 -8.51 -8.16 -19.38
CA HIS A 329 -7.79 -8.41 -18.13
C HIS A 329 -8.29 -7.53 -16.98
N TYR A 330 -8.49 -6.24 -17.24
CA TYR A 330 -8.98 -5.30 -16.23
C TYR A 330 -10.42 -5.63 -15.82
N ASN A 331 -11.31 -5.93 -16.78
CA ASN A 331 -12.69 -6.30 -16.47
C ASN A 331 -12.79 -7.64 -15.74
N LEU A 332 -11.96 -8.63 -16.09
CA LEU A 332 -11.87 -9.90 -15.38
C LEU A 332 -11.41 -9.69 -13.94
N ARG A 333 -10.37 -8.89 -13.71
CA ARG A 333 -9.91 -8.57 -12.35
C ARG A 333 -10.94 -7.78 -11.56
N LEU A 334 -11.62 -6.81 -12.16
CA LEU A 334 -12.74 -6.12 -11.49
C LEU A 334 -13.82 -7.11 -11.06
N ARG A 335 -14.16 -8.07 -11.94
CA ARG A 335 -15.13 -9.12 -11.63
C ARG A 335 -14.64 -10.04 -10.51
N GLU A 336 -13.39 -10.49 -10.56
CA GLU A 336 -12.77 -11.30 -9.51
C GLU A 336 -12.76 -10.56 -8.16
N ARG A 337 -12.44 -9.26 -8.15
CA ARG A 337 -12.49 -8.42 -6.94
C ARG A 337 -13.91 -8.32 -6.39
N GLN A 338 -14.91 -8.14 -7.25
CA GLN A 338 -16.31 -8.10 -6.82
C GLN A 338 -16.76 -9.45 -6.23
N ILE A 339 -16.25 -10.57 -6.77
CA ILE A 339 -16.52 -11.91 -6.24
C ILE A 339 -15.78 -12.11 -4.90
N ARG A 340 -14.52 -11.68 -4.80
CA ARG A 340 -13.72 -11.78 -3.57
C ARG A 340 -14.24 -10.90 -2.43
N LYS A 341 -14.91 -9.77 -2.71
CA LYS A 341 -15.65 -9.02 -1.66
C LYS A 341 -16.71 -9.87 -0.94
N ASN A 342 -17.14 -11.00 -1.51
CA ASN A 342 -18.08 -11.92 -0.89
C ASN A 342 -17.40 -13.10 -0.15
N SER A 343 -16.07 -13.19 -0.17
CA SER A 343 -15.29 -14.26 0.46
C SER A 343 -14.08 -13.66 1.18
N ASN A 344 -13.97 -13.82 2.49
CA ASN A 344 -12.94 -13.22 3.37
C ASN A 344 -11.49 -13.71 3.13
N ASP A 345 -11.04 -13.87 1.89
CA ASP A 345 -9.70 -14.32 1.56
C ASP A 345 -8.75 -13.16 1.29
N SER A 346 -7.62 -13.19 1.99
CA SER A 346 -6.56 -12.20 1.89
C SER A 346 -5.98 -12.10 0.47
N VAL A 347 -5.50 -10.92 0.12
CA VAL A 347 -4.84 -10.64 -1.17
C VAL A 347 -3.57 -11.47 -1.29
N SER A 348 -3.64 -12.61 -1.98
CA SER A 348 -2.46 -13.31 -2.50
C SER A 348 -1.88 -12.49 -3.65
N ILE A 349 -0.69 -11.92 -3.42
CA ILE A 349 0.15 -11.31 -4.45
C ILE A 349 0.89 -12.45 -5.17
N ASP A 350 0.96 -12.37 -6.50
CA ASP A 350 1.63 -13.35 -7.37
C ASP A 350 3.13 -13.45 -7.02
N SER A 351 3.69 -14.67 -6.98
CA SER A 351 5.10 -14.94 -6.68
C SER A 351 6.05 -14.17 -7.61
N VAL A 352 5.64 -13.92 -8.85
CA VAL A 352 6.41 -13.15 -9.83
C VAL A 352 6.51 -11.67 -9.45
N LEU A 353 5.48 -11.12 -8.79
CA LEU A 353 5.50 -9.73 -8.30
C LEU A 353 6.40 -9.58 -7.08
N GLN A 354 6.54 -10.63 -6.26
CA GLN A 354 7.44 -10.65 -5.10
C GLN A 354 8.91 -10.50 -5.52
N GLU A 355 9.35 -11.25 -6.53
CA GLU A 355 10.73 -11.14 -7.05
C GLU A 355 11.03 -9.75 -7.64
N TYR A 356 10.06 -9.13 -8.31
CA TYR A 356 10.24 -7.80 -8.91
C TYR A 356 10.31 -6.67 -7.86
N LEU A 357 9.42 -6.69 -6.86
CA LEU A 357 9.30 -5.62 -5.87
C LEU A 357 10.42 -5.66 -4.83
N LEU A 358 10.98 -6.84 -4.56
CA LEU A 358 12.00 -7.06 -3.54
C LEU A 358 13.31 -7.61 -4.11
N TYR A 359 13.58 -7.38 -5.40
CA TYR A 359 14.82 -7.82 -6.06
C TYR A 359 16.07 -7.41 -5.27
N ASP A 360 16.14 -6.16 -4.80
CA ASP A 360 17.28 -5.63 -4.04
C ASP A 360 17.43 -6.25 -2.64
N TRP A 361 16.48 -7.07 -2.20
CA TRP A 361 16.50 -7.77 -0.91
C TRP A 361 16.94 -9.23 -1.04
N ILE A 362 17.01 -9.76 -2.27
CA ILE A 362 17.38 -11.14 -2.57
C ILE A 362 18.73 -11.18 -3.28
N VAL A 363 18.93 -10.35 -4.33
CA VAL A 363 20.11 -10.45 -5.19
C VAL A 363 21.23 -9.50 -4.72
N ASP A 364 22.45 -10.03 -4.65
CA ASP A 364 23.66 -9.23 -4.48
C ASP A 364 23.98 -8.48 -5.77
N THR A 365 23.96 -7.14 -5.72
CA THR A 365 24.32 -6.29 -6.87
C THR A 365 25.80 -6.39 -7.23
N GLU A 366 26.62 -7.05 -6.41
CA GLU A 366 28.04 -7.27 -6.63
C GLU A 366 28.46 -8.70 -6.23
N ARG A 367 28.45 -9.66 -7.18
CA ARG A 367 29.61 -10.54 -7.47
C ARG A 367 29.35 -11.60 -8.56
N PRO A 368 30.43 -12.08 -9.23
CA PRO A 368 30.36 -13.15 -10.23
C PRO A 368 30.05 -14.48 -9.55
N VAL A 369 29.34 -15.34 -10.30
CA VAL A 369 29.00 -16.72 -9.98
C VAL A 369 30.19 -17.45 -9.34
N LEU A 370 30.13 -17.70 -8.04
CA LEU A 370 30.95 -18.74 -7.43
C LEU A 370 30.23 -20.06 -7.70
N GLN A 371 30.89 -20.94 -8.44
CA GLN A 371 30.45 -22.32 -8.65
C GLN A 371 30.33 -23.00 -7.29
N GLU A 372 29.11 -23.45 -6.96
CA GLU A 372 28.95 -24.48 -5.94
C GLU A 372 29.51 -25.78 -6.52
N ASP A 373 30.66 -26.22 -5.99
CA ASP A 373 31.21 -27.54 -6.24
C ASP A 373 30.30 -28.60 -5.61
N GLU A 374 29.30 -29.07 -6.36
CA GLU A 374 28.68 -30.38 -6.10
C GLU A 374 29.50 -31.47 -6.81
N VAL A 375 30.43 -32.09 -6.07
CA VAL A 375 31.05 -33.35 -6.51
C VAL A 375 30.08 -34.48 -6.19
N ILE A 376 29.27 -34.89 -7.18
CA ILE A 376 28.56 -36.17 -7.16
C ILE A 376 29.47 -37.22 -7.83
N PRO A 377 29.92 -38.28 -7.14
CA PRO A 377 30.64 -39.37 -7.78
C PRO A 377 29.67 -40.19 -8.64
N ARG A 378 29.93 -40.19 -9.95
CA ARG A 378 29.30 -41.06 -10.94
C ARG A 378 29.91 -42.46 -10.83
N ASN A 379 29.09 -43.51 -10.74
CA ASN A 379 29.33 -44.84 -11.30
C ASN A 379 27.94 -45.48 -11.54
N GLU A 380 27.56 -45.61 -12.82
CA GLU A 380 27.39 -46.87 -13.57
C GLU A 380 26.08 -47.61 -13.17
N MET A 381 25.21 -48.13 -14.03
CA MET A 381 24.98 -48.17 -15.48
C MET A 381 23.75 -49.09 -15.59
N GLU A 382 22.62 -48.67 -16.18
CA GLU A 382 21.49 -49.51 -16.67
C GLU A 382 20.25 -48.61 -16.83
N GLN A 383 19.36 -48.73 -17.81
CA GLN A 383 19.34 -49.28 -19.15
C GLN A 383 18.20 -48.51 -19.84
N VAL A 384 18.33 -48.34 -21.14
CA VAL A 384 17.33 -47.75 -22.04
C VAL A 384 16.01 -48.52 -21.93
N ASP A 385 14.88 -47.82 -21.88
CA ASP A 385 13.71 -48.27 -22.65
C ASP A 385 12.77 -47.14 -23.04
N THR A 386 12.44 -47.22 -24.32
CA THR A 386 11.70 -46.31 -25.19
C THR A 386 10.23 -46.66 -25.14
N TYR A 387 9.33 -45.69 -25.04
CA TYR A 387 8.00 -45.81 -25.65
C TYR A 387 7.55 -44.47 -26.22
N GLU A 388 7.61 -44.43 -27.55
CA GLU A 388 6.87 -43.53 -28.43
C GLU A 388 5.36 -43.71 -28.21
N ASN A 389 4.60 -42.63 -28.38
CA ASN A 389 3.32 -42.65 -29.08
C ASN A 389 2.99 -41.22 -29.54
N GLU A 390 3.24 -40.97 -30.82
CA GLU A 390 2.72 -39.86 -31.61
C GLU A 390 1.21 -40.05 -31.92
N VAL A 391 0.65 -39.01 -32.58
CA VAL A 391 -0.53 -39.03 -33.48
C VAL A 391 -1.89 -38.72 -32.77
N ASP A 392 -2.73 -37.76 -33.15
CA ASP A 392 -2.87 -36.94 -34.36
C ASP A 392 -3.62 -35.61 -34.12
N TYR A 393 -3.39 -34.63 -34.99
CA TYR A 393 -4.23 -33.45 -35.19
C TYR A 393 -5.32 -33.75 -36.24
N GLU A 394 -6.60 -33.55 -35.92
CA GLU A 394 -7.63 -33.37 -36.95
C GLU A 394 -8.41 -32.06 -36.76
N GLU A 395 -8.35 -31.25 -37.81
CA GLU A 395 -9.04 -29.99 -38.03
C GLU A 395 -10.32 -30.31 -38.83
N GLY A 396 -11.50 -29.98 -38.29
CA GLY A 396 -12.79 -30.24 -38.92
C GLY A 396 -13.84 -29.17 -38.59
N HIS A 397 -14.37 -28.54 -39.63
CA HIS A 397 -15.10 -27.27 -39.63
C HIS A 397 -16.61 -27.42 -39.33
N VAL A 398 -17.14 -26.50 -38.50
CA VAL A 398 -18.49 -25.89 -38.40
C VAL A 398 -19.76 -26.73 -38.57
N GLU A 399 -20.61 -26.72 -37.53
CA GLU A 399 -22.06 -26.52 -37.71
C GLU A 399 -22.71 -25.81 -36.50
N ALA A 400 -23.54 -24.81 -36.81
CA ALA A 400 -24.22 -23.95 -35.85
C ALA A 400 -25.51 -24.60 -35.33
N ARG A 401 -25.74 -24.60 -34.01
CA ARG A 401 -27.08 -24.75 -33.43
C ARG A 401 -27.29 -23.88 -32.20
N LYS A 402 -28.24 -22.94 -32.35
CA LYS A 402 -28.95 -22.22 -31.29
C LYS A 402 -29.59 -23.20 -30.32
N GLY A 403 -29.50 -22.93 -29.02
CA GLY A 403 -30.28 -23.61 -27.98
C GLY A 403 -30.23 -22.83 -26.67
N CYS A 404 -31.41 -22.39 -26.22
CA CYS A 404 -31.69 -21.50 -25.12
C CYS A 404 -31.38 -22.14 -23.75
N MET A 405 -30.76 -21.39 -22.82
CA MET A 405 -30.45 -21.86 -21.46
C MET A 405 -31.67 -21.63 -20.56
N GLN A 406 -32.27 -22.73 -20.10
CA GLN A 406 -33.46 -22.73 -19.25
C GLN A 406 -33.06 -22.51 -17.78
N LEU A 407 -33.77 -21.59 -17.14
CA LEU A 407 -33.72 -21.30 -15.70
C LEU A 407 -34.20 -22.52 -14.90
N VAL A 408 -33.45 -22.93 -13.88
CA VAL A 408 -33.97 -23.79 -12.80
C VAL A 408 -33.71 -23.10 -11.46
N THR A 409 -34.81 -22.71 -10.83
CA THR A 409 -34.97 -22.27 -9.46
C THR A 409 -34.92 -23.47 -8.51
N LEU A 410 -34.28 -23.32 -7.36
CA LEU A 410 -34.63 -24.11 -6.18
C LEU A 410 -34.41 -23.27 -4.92
N ALA A 411 -35.53 -23.00 -4.25
CA ALA A 411 -35.61 -22.44 -2.92
C ALA A 411 -35.69 -23.57 -1.89
N ASP A 412 -35.42 -23.17 -0.65
CA ASP A 412 -35.84 -23.75 0.63
C ASP A 412 -35.04 -24.92 1.21
N VAL A 413 -34.10 -24.58 2.11
CA VAL A 413 -34.05 -25.15 3.47
C VAL A 413 -33.61 -24.06 4.46
N GLN A 414 -34.34 -23.92 5.56
CA GLN A 414 -34.09 -23.07 6.73
C GLN A 414 -34.13 -23.98 8.00
N PRO A 415 -33.82 -23.52 9.22
CA PRO A 415 -32.50 -23.22 9.79
C PRO A 415 -32.15 -24.16 10.98
N LEU A 416 -30.91 -24.11 11.49
CA LEU A 416 -30.57 -24.63 12.83
C LEU A 416 -29.71 -23.62 13.59
N ASP A 417 -30.30 -23.08 14.66
CA ASP A 417 -29.63 -22.40 15.79
C ASP A 417 -29.03 -23.45 16.73
N VAL A 418 -27.81 -23.24 17.25
CA VAL A 418 -27.47 -23.26 18.70
C VAL A 418 -26.16 -22.46 18.91
N ASN A 419 -26.15 -21.73 20.02
CA ASN A 419 -25.30 -20.64 20.45
C ASN A 419 -24.07 -21.12 21.30
N PRO A 420 -23.29 -20.26 22.01
CA PRO A 420 -21.82 -20.17 21.93
C PRO A 420 -21.07 -20.76 23.14
N ALA A 421 -19.73 -20.86 23.04
CA ALA A 421 -18.86 -21.03 24.20
C ALA A 421 -17.56 -20.23 24.09
N ASN A 422 -17.28 -19.54 25.20
CA ASN A 422 -16.21 -18.61 25.51
C ASN A 422 -14.80 -19.24 25.62
N ASN A 423 -13.84 -18.30 25.72
CA ASN A 423 -12.52 -18.36 26.38
C ASN A 423 -11.34 -18.68 25.47
N PHE A 424 -10.53 -17.65 25.17
CA PHE A 424 -9.12 -17.69 25.56
C PHE A 424 -8.68 -16.33 26.08
N SER A 425 -8.06 -16.41 27.25
CA SER A 425 -7.57 -15.36 28.12
C SER A 425 -6.34 -14.64 27.58
N ALA A 426 -6.18 -13.43 28.10
CA ALA A 426 -4.99 -12.59 28.03
C ALA A 426 -3.68 -13.33 28.34
N ALA A 427 -2.64 -12.96 27.60
CA ALA A 427 -1.27 -12.93 28.08
C ALA A 427 -0.71 -11.55 27.73
N THR A 428 -0.80 -10.64 28.70
CA THR A 428 0.03 -9.44 28.81
C THR A 428 1.42 -9.90 29.23
N ASP A 429 2.41 -9.78 28.35
CA ASP A 429 3.81 -9.76 28.79
C ASP A 429 4.28 -8.31 28.70
N ASP A 430 4.35 -7.72 29.88
CA ASP A 430 5.07 -6.51 30.21
C ASP A 430 6.57 -6.75 29.95
N ASP A 431 7.12 -6.11 28.92
CA ASP A 431 8.55 -5.80 28.87
C ASP A 431 8.68 -4.28 29.03
N ASP A 432 8.78 -3.88 30.29
CA ASP A 432 9.26 -2.57 30.73
C ASP A 432 10.63 -2.29 30.12
N TYR A 433 10.65 -1.52 29.04
CA TYR A 433 11.82 -0.71 28.72
C TYR A 433 11.57 0.67 29.29
N GLU A 434 12.21 0.92 30.44
CA GLU A 434 12.39 2.27 30.96
C GLU A 434 12.78 3.21 29.81
N ASP A 435 12.00 4.28 29.72
CA ASP A 435 12.15 5.39 28.81
C ASP A 435 13.41 6.18 29.18
N ASP A 436 14.58 5.60 28.92
CA ASP A 436 15.86 6.29 29.06
C ASP A 436 16.07 7.18 27.82
N ASP A 437 15.23 8.22 27.73
CA ASP A 437 15.13 9.19 26.64
C ASP A 437 16.33 10.17 26.61
N ASN A 438 17.43 9.83 27.32
CA ASN A 438 18.62 10.67 27.51
C ASN A 438 19.89 10.20 26.79
N ASN A 439 19.81 9.24 25.86
CA ASN A 439 21.00 8.85 25.09
C ASN A 439 20.72 8.60 23.60
N ILE A 440 20.43 9.69 22.86
CA ILE A 440 20.44 9.69 21.40
C ILE A 440 21.61 10.55 20.90
N ASN A 441 22.83 10.18 21.32
CA ASN A 441 24.05 10.68 20.67
C ASN A 441 24.20 10.17 19.22
N PHE A 442 23.39 9.19 18.77
CA PHE A 442 23.50 8.70 17.40
C PHE A 442 22.97 9.68 16.33
N LEU A 443 22.02 10.55 16.66
CA LEU A 443 21.61 11.61 15.71
C LEU A 443 22.69 12.70 15.63
N ASP A 444 23.40 12.97 16.73
CA ASP A 444 24.45 13.99 16.79
C ASP A 444 25.75 13.56 16.07
N ASP A 445 26.12 12.28 16.15
CA ASP A 445 27.29 11.73 15.42
C ASP A 445 27.14 11.85 13.89
N ASN A 446 25.90 11.87 13.37
CA ASN A 446 25.62 11.93 11.94
C ASN A 446 25.30 13.35 11.42
N MET A 447 24.95 14.29 12.31
CA MET A 447 24.65 15.69 11.96
C MET A 447 25.87 16.61 12.03
N SER A 448 26.98 16.13 12.62
CA SER A 448 28.22 16.92 12.80
C SER A 448 29.12 16.99 11.55
N ASN A 449 28.81 16.28 10.47
CA ASN A 449 29.67 16.19 9.27
C ASN A 449 29.15 16.92 8.01
N SER A 450 28.15 17.81 8.14
CA SER A 450 27.67 18.63 7.01
C SER A 450 28.01 20.12 7.18
N GLY A 451 29.27 20.41 7.50
CA GLY A 451 29.76 21.77 7.64
C GLY A 451 31.26 21.87 7.45
N HIS A 452 31.72 21.75 6.21
CA HIS A 452 32.85 22.53 5.66
C HIS A 452 32.72 22.65 4.14
#